data_AF-A0A0K2RNY5-F1
#
_entry.id   AF-A0A0K2RNY5-F1
#
_cell.length_a   1.000
_cell.length_b   1.000
_cell.length_c   1.000
_cell.angle_alpha   90.00
_cell.angle_beta   90.00
_cell.angle_gamma   90.00
#
_symmetry.space_group_name_H-M   'P 1'
#
loop_
_entity.id
_entity.type
_entity.pdbx_description
1 polymer ?
#
loop_
_entity_poly.entity_id
_entity_poly.type
_entity_poly.pdbx_seq_one_letter_code
_entity_poly.pdbx_strand_id
1 'polypeptide(L)'
;MRSEDFVWIAQAIQINREVGGNLAEVLDQVNETIRERSEIKGHIKSLAAEGKFSGYILMALPFGIVTMLLVVNPGYMNVMFAQPLGWGMIGLSVILMTIGGLWMRKIIDLKF
;
A
#
# COMPACT_ATOMS: atom_id res chain seq x y z
N MET A 1 -13.39 -20.26 -12.88
CA MET A 1 -12.29 -19.84 -11.98
C MET A 1 -11.27 -20.96 -11.97
N ARG A 2 -10.11 -20.77 -12.61
CA ARG A 2 -8.98 -21.70 -12.47
C ARG A 2 -8.29 -21.30 -11.17
N SER A 3 -8.57 -22.02 -10.09
CA SER A 3 -7.84 -21.84 -8.83
C SER A 3 -6.42 -22.37 -9.05
N GLU A 4 -5.42 -21.51 -8.87
CA GLU A 4 -4.02 -21.94 -8.93
C GLU A 4 -3.76 -23.04 -7.89
N ASP A 5 -4.35 -22.93 -6.70
CA ASP A 5 -4.25 -23.95 -5.64
C ASP A 5 -4.69 -25.34 -6.12
N PHE A 6 -5.71 -25.44 -6.98
CA PHE A 6 -6.15 -26.71 -7.56
C PHE A 6 -5.09 -27.32 -8.48
N VAL A 7 -4.37 -26.48 -9.24
CA VAL A 7 -3.28 -26.93 -10.11
C VAL A 7 -2.08 -27.41 -9.29
N TRP A 8 -1.73 -26.69 -8.22
CA TRP A 8 -0.66 -27.08 -7.31
C TRP A 8 -0.96 -28.42 -6.61
N ILE A 9 -2.19 -28.62 -6.15
CA ILE A 9 -2.63 -29.89 -5.54
C ILE A 9 -2.57 -31.05 -6.56
N ALA A 10 -3.07 -30.84 -7.78
CA ALA A 10 -3.02 -31.86 -8.83
C ALA A 10 -1.58 -32.26 -9.19
N GLN A 11 -0.68 -31.28 -9.28
CA GLN A 11 0.74 -31.51 -9.56
C GLN A 11 1.43 -32.27 -8.42
N ALA A 12 1.17 -31.92 -7.17
CA ALA A 12 1.72 -32.60 -5.99
C ALA A 12 1.26 -34.07 -5.90
N ILE A 13 -0.02 -34.34 -6.17
CA ILE A 13 -0.56 -35.71 -6.24
C ILE A 13 0.12 -36.50 -7.35
N GLN A 14 0.33 -35.90 -8.52
CA GLN A 14 0.96 -36.56 -9.67
C GLN A 14 2.43 -36.91 -9.41
N ILE A 15 3.19 -35.97 -8.83
CA ILE A 15 4.59 -36.19 -8.42
C ILE A 15 4.68 -37.30 -7.37
N ASN A 16 3.82 -37.29 -6.36
CA ASN A 16 3.83 -38.32 -5.33
C ASN A 16 3.51 -39.72 -5.88
N ARG A 17 2.62 -39.78 -6.89
CA ARG A 17 2.26 -41.04 -7.55
C ARG A 17 3.41 -41.61 -8.39
N GLU A 18 4.34 -40.77 -8.85
CA GLU A 18 5.52 -41.17 -9.64
C GLU A 18 6.74 -41.54 -8.80
N VAL A 19 6.94 -40.90 -7.63
CA VAL A 19 8.17 -41.06 -6.82
C VAL A 19 8.04 -42.14 -5.72
N GLY A 20 6.81 -42.46 -5.29
CA GLY A 20 6.59 -43.53 -4.29
C GLY A 20 7.24 -43.22 -2.94
N GLY A 21 6.77 -42.17 -2.27
CA GLY A 21 7.15 -41.78 -0.91
C GLY A 21 5.92 -41.56 -0.02
N ASN A 22 6.12 -41.26 1.26
CA ASN A 22 5.02 -40.97 2.18
C ASN A 22 4.30 -39.67 1.75
N LEU A 23 3.27 -39.81 0.93
CA LEU A 23 2.33 -38.77 0.51
C LEU A 23 1.92 -37.83 1.65
N ALA A 24 1.74 -38.38 2.86
CA ALA A 24 1.37 -37.60 4.03
C ALA A 24 2.47 -36.57 4.38
N GLU A 25 3.74 -36.96 4.33
CA GLU A 25 4.88 -36.09 4.66
C GLU A 25 5.04 -34.92 3.68
N VAL A 26 4.85 -35.19 2.38
CA VAL A 26 4.89 -34.14 1.34
C VAL A 26 3.68 -33.20 1.47
N LEU A 27 2.49 -33.74 1.77
CA LEU A 27 1.30 -32.92 1.99
C LEU A 27 1.42 -32.07 3.26
N ASP A 28 2.04 -32.59 4.32
CA ASP A 28 2.32 -31.85 5.55
C ASP A 28 3.28 -30.68 5.28
N GLN A 29 4.36 -30.89 4.51
CA GLN A 29 5.28 -29.81 4.11
C GLN A 29 4.60 -28.74 3.26
N VAL A 30 3.73 -29.13 2.32
CA VAL A 30 2.98 -28.17 1.50
C VAL A 30 2.01 -27.37 2.36
N ASN A 31 1.32 -28.02 3.31
CA ASN A 31 0.41 -27.37 4.23
C ASN A 31 1.15 -26.34 5.12
N GLU A 32 2.31 -26.70 5.65
CA GLU A 32 3.18 -25.79 6.40
C GLU A 32 3.58 -24.58 5.56
N THR A 33 4.06 -24.80 4.34
CA THR A 33 4.44 -23.72 3.40
C THR A 33 3.26 -22.79 3.08
N ILE A 34 2.05 -23.34 2.92
CA ILE A 34 0.84 -22.54 2.65
C ILE A 34 0.50 -21.66 3.87
N ARG A 35 0.59 -22.21 5.09
CA ARG A 35 0.33 -21.46 6.33
C ARG A 35 1.35 -20.34 6.51
N GLU A 36 2.64 -20.62 6.34
CA GLU A 36 3.71 -19.60 6.40
C GLU A 36 3.46 -18.47 5.39
N ARG A 37 3.10 -18.79 4.14
CA ARG A 37 2.78 -17.77 3.13
C ARG A 37 1.56 -16.95 3.52
N SER A 38 0.54 -17.56 4.13
CA SER A 38 -0.65 -16.86 4.62
C SER A 38 -0.30 -15.89 5.75
N GLU A 39 0.55 -16.29 6.68
CA GLU A 39 1.03 -15.44 7.78
C GLU A 39 1.84 -14.25 7.24
N ILE A 40 2.77 -14.49 6.32
CA ILE A 40 3.55 -13.44 5.66
C ILE A 40 2.64 -12.44 4.94
N LYS A 41 1.63 -12.92 4.19
CA LYS A 41 0.63 -12.04 3.56
C LYS A 41 -0.14 -11.21 4.59
N GLY A 42 -0.47 -11.80 5.74
CA GLY A 42 -1.07 -11.10 6.87
C GLY A 42 -0.19 -9.98 7.41
N HIS A 43 1.10 -10.25 7.65
CA HIS A 43 2.06 -9.26 8.11
C HIS A 43 2.25 -8.12 7.11
N ILE A 44 2.37 -8.43 5.82
CA ILE A 44 2.49 -7.40 4.77
C ILE A 44 1.24 -6.53 4.73
N LYS A 45 0.04 -7.11 4.84
CA LYS A 45 -1.21 -6.34 4.88
C LYS A 45 -1.26 -5.39 6.07
N SER A 46 -0.77 -5.82 7.23
CA SER A 46 -0.68 -4.98 8.43
C SER A 46 0.30 -3.81 8.25
N LEU A 47 1.51 -4.10 7.77
CA LEU A 47 2.53 -3.07 7.48
C LEU A 47 2.05 -2.07 6.42
N ALA A 48 1.38 -2.56 5.38
CA ALA A 48 0.78 -1.71 4.36
C ALA A 48 -0.33 -0.82 4.94
N ALA A 49 -1.10 -1.30 5.93
CA ALA A 49 -2.12 -0.48 6.61
C ALA A 49 -1.50 0.66 7.42
N GLU A 50 -0.39 0.40 8.12
CA GLU A 50 0.37 1.44 8.83
C GLU A 50 0.95 2.48 7.84
N GLY A 51 1.56 2.02 6.75
CA GLY A 51 2.06 2.89 5.69
C GLY A 51 0.97 3.75 5.04
N LYS A 52 -0.22 3.17 4.81
CA LYS A 52 -1.42 3.91 4.34
C LYS A 52 -1.77 5.04 5.30
N PHE A 53 -1.85 4.73 6.59
CA PHE A 53 -2.24 5.70 7.61
C PHE A 53 -1.23 6.85 7.72
N SER A 54 0.07 6.52 7.76
CA SER A 54 1.15 7.51 7.74
C SER A 54 1.07 8.40 6.50
N GLY A 55 0.83 7.82 5.33
CA GLY A 55 0.63 8.56 4.08
C GLY A 55 -0.57 9.53 4.14
N TYR A 56 -1.70 9.11 4.69
CA TYR A 56 -2.86 10.00 4.84
C TYR A 56 -2.57 11.18 5.76
N ILE A 57 -1.85 10.97 6.88
CA ILE A 57 -1.44 12.06 7.77
C ILE A 57 -0.54 13.05 7.03
N LEU A 58 0.46 12.54 6.30
CA LEU A 58 1.40 13.36 5.55
C LEU A 58 0.71 14.21 4.47
N MET A 59 -0.29 13.66 3.78
CA MET A 59 -1.11 14.41 2.83
C MET A 59 -2.05 15.42 3.50
N ALA A 60 -2.49 15.16 4.73
CA ALA A 60 -3.37 16.08 5.47
C ALA A 60 -2.61 17.28 6.07
N LEU A 61 -1.33 17.12 6.41
CA LEU A 61 -0.51 18.15 7.06
C LEU A 61 -0.52 19.52 6.36
N PRO A 62 -0.29 19.63 5.04
CA PRO A 62 -0.29 20.93 4.36
C PRO A 62 -1.63 21.66 4.51
N PHE A 63 -2.75 20.95 4.39
CA PHE A 63 -4.07 21.53 4.57
C PHE A 63 -4.32 21.96 6.01
N GLY A 64 -3.85 21.17 6.98
CA GLY A 64 -3.91 21.52 8.41
C GLY A 64 -3.13 22.80 8.71
N ILE A 65 -1.91 22.92 8.20
CA ILE A 65 -1.05 24.10 8.37
C ILE A 65 -1.69 25.32 7.71
N VAL A 66 -2.19 25.21 6.48
CA VAL A 66 -2.88 26.31 5.78
C VAL A 66 -4.09 26.78 6.59
N THR A 67 -4.94 25.85 7.06
CA THR A 67 -6.11 26.17 7.88
C THR A 67 -5.72 26.84 9.19
N MET A 68 -4.69 26.33 9.87
CA MET A 68 -4.17 26.91 11.10
C MET A 68 -3.64 28.33 10.87
N LEU A 69 -2.86 28.55 9.81
CA LEU A 69 -2.31 29.88 9.48
C LEU A 69 -3.41 30.87 9.10
N LEU A 70 -4.48 30.44 8.44
CA LEU A 70 -5.64 31.28 8.16
C LEU A 70 -6.30 31.81 9.44
N VAL A 71 -6.34 31.00 10.50
CA VAL A 71 -6.94 31.39 11.80
C VAL A 71 -5.97 32.21 12.64
N VAL A 72 -4.70 31.80 12.74
CA VAL A 72 -3.72 32.42 13.64
C VAL A 72 -3.14 33.71 13.04
N ASN A 73 -2.88 33.74 11.72
CA ASN A 73 -2.29 34.89 11.04
C ASN A 73 -2.85 35.04 9.62
N PRO A 74 -4.09 35.55 9.47
CA PRO A 74 -4.71 35.73 8.15
C PRO A 74 -3.94 36.69 7.24
N GLY A 75 -3.18 37.63 7.82
CA GLY A 75 -2.34 38.55 7.06
C GLY A 75 -1.25 37.85 6.25
N TYR A 76 -0.66 36.77 6.78
CA TYR A 76 0.34 35.97 6.07
C TYR A 76 -0.24 35.27 4.84
N MET A 77 -1.41 34.65 4.99
CA MET A 77 -2.08 33.93 3.90
C MET A 77 -2.61 34.88 2.82
N ASN A 78 -3.04 36.09 3.20
CA ASN A 78 -3.50 37.10 2.23
C ASN A 78 -2.41 37.48 1.21
N VAL A 79 -1.13 37.48 1.60
CA VAL A 79 -0.02 37.75 0.67
C VAL A 79 0.08 36.66 -0.40
N MET A 80 -0.16 35.38 -0.03
CA MET A 80 -0.19 34.28 -1.00
C MET A 80 -1.35 34.41 -2.00
N PHE A 81 -2.51 34.93 -1.61
CA PHE A 81 -3.65 35.09 -2.50
C PHE A 81 -3.65 36.40 -3.29
N ALA A 82 -2.98 37.44 -2.79
CA ALA A 82 -2.94 38.76 -3.43
C ALA A 82 -1.87 38.87 -4.52
N GLN A 83 -0.77 38.10 -4.42
CA GLN A 83 0.36 38.20 -5.36
C GLN A 83 0.30 37.11 -6.45
N PRO A 84 0.63 37.43 -7.71
CA PRO A 84 0.69 36.44 -8.80
C PRO A 84 1.66 35.29 -8.51
N LEU A 85 2.76 35.57 -7.80
CA LEU A 85 3.75 34.57 -7.41
C LEU A 85 3.17 33.57 -6.40
N GLY A 86 2.31 34.02 -5.49
CA GLY A 86 1.64 33.16 -4.51
C GLY A 86 0.68 32.16 -5.17
N TRP A 87 -0.08 32.59 -6.19
CA TRP A 87 -0.87 31.68 -7.02
C TRP A 87 -0.02 30.62 -7.72
N GLY A 88 1.16 31.00 -8.22
CA GLY A 88 2.13 30.06 -8.79
C GLY A 88 2.60 29.00 -7.79
N MET A 89 2.91 29.41 -6.55
CA MET A 89 3.33 28.50 -5.49
C MET A 89 2.21 27.55 -5.04
N ILE A 90 0.97 28.03 -4.96
CA ILE A 90 -0.21 27.19 -4.67
C ILE A 90 -0.40 26.16 -5.79
N GLY A 91 -0.34 26.59 -7.05
CA GLY A 91 -0.44 25.68 -8.19
C GLY A 91 0.63 24.60 -8.18
N LEU A 92 1.88 24.98 -7.91
CA LEU A 92 3.00 24.03 -7.78
C LEU A 92 2.78 23.05 -6.61
N SER A 93 2.31 23.55 -5.46
CA SER A 93 1.99 22.72 -4.30
C SER A 93 0.93 21.66 -4.61
N VAL A 94 -0.15 22.05 -5.30
CA VAL A 94 -1.21 21.11 -5.71
C VAL A 94 -0.68 20.05 -6.67
N ILE A 95 0.17 20.43 -7.63
CA ILE A 95 0.79 19.49 -8.56
C ILE A 95 1.66 18.48 -7.79
N LEU A 96 2.53 18.96 -6.89
CA LEU A 96 3.40 18.10 -6.10
C LEU A 96 2.61 17.18 -5.16
N MET A 97 1.54 17.67 -4.53
CA MET A 97 0.65 16.84 -3.70
C MET A 97 -0.06 15.77 -4.53
N THR A 98 -0.49 16.11 -5.75
CA THR A 98 -1.13 15.16 -6.66
C THR A 98 -0.14 14.06 -7.07
N ILE A 99 1.08 14.44 -7.46
CA ILE A 99 2.16 13.48 -7.79
C ILE A 99 2.49 12.60 -6.59
N GLY A 100 2.67 13.20 -5.41
CA GLY A 100 2.96 12.46 -4.17
C GLY A 100 1.84 11.49 -3.79
N GLY A 101 0.57 11.91 -3.91
CA GLY A 101 -0.60 11.06 -3.66
C GLY A 101 -0.71 9.90 -4.65
N LEU A 102 -0.46 10.13 -5.94
CA LEU A 102 -0.41 9.07 -6.94
C LEU A 102 0.74 8.09 -6.69
N TRP A 103 1.91 8.60 -6.29
CA TRP A 103 3.06 7.76 -5.98
C TRP A 103 2.80 6.89 -4.76
N MET A 104 2.23 7.45 -3.68
CA MET A 104 1.82 6.68 -2.52
C MET A 104 0.77 5.65 -2.87
N ARG A 105 -0.25 5.98 -3.67
CA ARG A 105 -1.26 5.02 -4.12
C ARG A 105 -0.61 3.83 -4.84
N LYS A 106 0.43 4.07 -5.64
CA LYS A 106 1.18 3.02 -6.35
C LYS A 106 2.03 2.15 -5.42
N ILE A 107 2.66 2.74 -4.40
CA ILE A 107 3.43 1.99 -3.39
C ILE A 107 2.51 1.12 -2.53
N ILE A 108 1.30 1.63 -2.26
CA ILE A 108 0.33 1.02 -1.37
C ILE A 108 -0.49 -0.08 -2.06
N ASP A 109 -0.76 0.06 -3.36
CA ASP A 109 -1.44 -0.95 -4.18
C ASP A 109 -0.47 -2.07 -4.59
N LEU A 110 0.16 -2.69 -3.58
CA LEU A 110 0.87 -3.95 -3.75
C LEU A 110 -0.17 -5.04 -4.02
N LYS A 111 -0.47 -5.23 -5.31
CA LYS A 111 -1.16 -6.42 -5.80
C LYS A 111 -0.26 -7.63 -5.52
N PHE A 112 -0.68 -8.44 -4.56
CA PHE A 112 -0.23 -9.83 -4.42
C PHE A 112 -1.20 -10.74 -5.16
#